data_AF-A0A534JJZ0-F1
#
_entry.id   AF-A0A534JJZ0-F1
#
_cell.length_a   1.000
_cell.length_b   1.000
_cell.length_c   1.000
_cell.angle_alpha   90.00
_cell.angle_beta   90.00
_cell.angle_gamma   90.00
#
_symmetry.space_group_name_H-M   'P 1'
#
loop_
_entity.id
_entity.type
_entity.pdbx_description
1 polymer ?
#
loop_
_entity_poly.entity_id
_entity_poly.type
_entity_poly.pdbx_seq_one_letter_code
_entity_poly.pdbx_strand_id
1 'polypeptide(L)'
;MSAEPEEIVRRRSRVGGRTVLIAVGAIVVVAVVLLYGAFAGWFGGGPITLVGAGATFPFPLISKWSSVYVNRTGVRVNYQAIGSGGGIAQITARTVDFAGSDAPLSPTERAAAPGLLHVPETIGAVTAAYNLPGISTGLNLTGPVLVEIFRGNVTMWSDPSIANLNSAVPLPAQAISVVHRSDGSGTTFVWTNYLHRANAGGWGTSLVGKSISWPVGSGQLGNSGVAAYIIQHPGAIGYVELAYTVQNSMTVAKVRNPAGSFILPSLNSTAAAAEGAAPSLPAPDADWSQVSILDAPGPDSYPISSFTYLLVYKELTVIGSSMTQTKAKALVDFLWWAVHDGQNYSADLVYVPLAQAVVDIDAFALQSIRYNGQPLR
;
A
#
# COMPACT_ATOMS: atom_id res chain seq x y z
N MET A 1 -61.47 69.92 -7.11
CA MET A 1 -62.49 69.10 -6.40
C MET A 1 -61.76 68.44 -5.23
N SER A 2 -61.62 69.14 -4.11
CA SER A 2 -62.58 69.17 -2.98
C SER A 2 -62.73 67.81 -2.31
N ALA A 3 -61.91 67.56 -1.28
CA ALA A 3 -62.37 67.01 -0.01
C ALA A 3 -61.28 67.24 1.04
N GLU A 4 -61.66 67.95 2.09
CA GLU A 4 -60.94 68.19 3.34
C GLU A 4 -61.34 67.09 4.37
N PRO A 5 -60.92 67.10 5.66
CA PRO A 5 -60.33 65.96 6.38
C PRO A 5 -61.16 65.44 7.57
N GLU A 6 -60.74 64.36 8.24
CA GLU A 6 -61.09 63.95 9.63
C GLU A 6 -60.28 62.68 9.97
N GLU A 7 -59.79 62.36 11.17
CA GLU A 7 -59.77 62.99 12.48
C GLU A 7 -58.65 62.31 13.29
N ILE A 8 -58.07 63.05 14.24
CA ILE A 8 -56.97 62.67 15.12
C ILE A 8 -57.46 61.83 16.29
N VAL A 9 -56.88 60.66 16.54
CA VAL A 9 -56.91 60.02 17.87
C VAL A 9 -55.50 59.93 18.45
N ARG A 10 -55.28 60.70 19.52
CA ARG A 10 -54.07 60.70 20.34
C ARG A 10 -53.91 59.39 21.11
N ARG A 11 -52.70 58.81 21.09
CA ARG A 11 -52.16 58.08 22.25
C ARG A 11 -50.70 58.47 22.52
N ARG A 12 -50.48 59.04 23.70
CA ARG A 12 -49.15 59.19 24.33
C ARG A 12 -48.59 57.80 24.64
N SER A 13 -47.28 57.58 24.45
CA SER A 13 -46.35 57.44 25.58
C SER A 13 -44.93 57.00 25.18
N ARG A 14 -43.95 57.73 25.75
CA ARG A 14 -42.65 57.29 26.27
C ARG A 14 -41.58 56.80 25.28
N VAL A 15 -40.75 57.77 24.89
CA VAL A 15 -39.33 57.60 24.58
C VAL A 15 -38.56 57.42 25.90
N GLY A 16 -37.67 56.43 25.97
CA GLY A 16 -36.63 56.36 27.00
C GLY A 16 -36.10 54.95 27.26
N GLY A 17 -34.82 54.71 26.97
CA GLY A 17 -34.04 53.73 27.73
C GLY A 17 -33.40 52.55 27.01
N ARG A 18 -33.02 52.63 25.72
CA ARG A 18 -32.31 51.50 25.06
C ARG A 18 -31.00 51.78 24.36
N THR A 19 -30.58 53.03 24.17
CA THR A 19 -29.42 53.32 23.30
C THR A 19 -28.06 53.37 24.03
N VAL A 20 -28.02 53.39 25.37
CA VAL A 20 -26.75 53.56 26.12
C VAL A 20 -26.14 52.23 26.60
N LEU A 21 -26.90 51.13 26.62
CA LEU A 21 -26.40 49.82 27.09
C LEU A 21 -25.65 48.99 26.02
N ILE A 22 -25.76 49.35 24.74
CA ILE A 22 -25.18 48.55 23.63
C ILE A 22 -23.69 48.88 23.41
N ALA A 23 -23.25 50.11 23.70
CA ALA A 23 -21.87 50.53 23.45
C ALA A 23 -20.85 49.94 24.46
N VAL A 24 -21.23 49.74 25.73
CA VAL A 24 -20.30 49.18 26.75
C VAL A 24 -20.17 47.65 26.60
N GLY A 25 -21.24 46.96 26.20
CA GLY A 25 -21.20 45.52 25.92
C GLY A 25 -20.33 45.15 24.72
N ALA A 26 -20.36 45.96 23.65
CA ALA A 26 -19.57 45.70 22.44
C ALA A 26 -18.05 45.81 22.68
N ILE A 27 -17.61 46.75 23.53
CA ILE A 27 -16.17 46.95 23.82
C ILE A 27 -15.61 45.83 24.70
N VAL A 28 -16.39 45.30 25.67
CA VAL A 28 -15.95 44.17 26.51
C VAL A 28 -15.92 42.86 25.71
N VAL A 29 -16.85 42.65 24.78
CA VAL A 29 -16.86 41.44 23.93
C VAL A 29 -15.69 41.43 22.94
N VAL A 30 -15.31 42.57 22.36
CA VAL A 30 -14.16 42.66 21.44
C VAL A 30 -12.83 42.43 22.18
N ALA A 31 -12.67 42.92 23.41
CA ALA A 31 -11.47 42.68 24.21
C ALA A 31 -11.31 41.20 24.65
N VAL A 32 -12.41 40.52 24.98
CA VAL A 32 -12.39 39.09 25.34
C VAL A 32 -12.15 38.20 24.11
N VAL A 33 -12.66 38.56 22.93
CA VAL A 33 -12.41 37.83 21.68
C VAL A 33 -10.97 38.01 21.19
N LEU A 34 -10.37 39.19 21.37
CA LEU A 34 -8.95 39.41 21.04
C LEU A 34 -8.00 38.70 22.02
N LEU A 35 -8.38 38.55 23.29
CA LEU A 35 -7.64 37.74 24.26
C LEU A 35 -7.80 36.23 24.02
N TYR A 36 -8.95 35.76 23.53
CA TYR A 36 -9.14 34.36 23.13
C TYR A 36 -8.39 34.01 21.84
N GLY A 37 -8.34 34.93 20.87
CA GLY A 37 -7.54 34.78 19.65
C GLY A 37 -6.04 34.74 19.92
N ALA A 38 -5.57 35.45 20.94
CA ALA A 38 -4.17 35.40 21.38
C ALA A 38 -3.84 34.18 22.27
N PHE A 39 -4.80 33.65 23.06
CA PHE A 39 -4.59 32.44 23.86
C PHE A 39 -4.69 31.13 23.06
N ALA A 40 -5.45 31.09 21.97
CA ALA A 40 -5.51 29.93 21.08
C ALA A 40 -4.21 29.71 20.28
N GLY A 41 -3.37 30.75 20.17
CA GLY A 41 -2.03 30.65 19.58
C GLY A 41 -0.96 30.07 20.53
N TRP A 42 -1.33 29.72 21.77
CA TRP A 42 -0.35 29.35 22.81
C TRP A 42 -0.46 27.90 23.29
N PHE A 43 -1.46 27.14 22.83
CA PHE A 43 -1.60 25.71 23.12
C PHE A 43 -1.74 24.88 21.83
N GLY A 44 -0.60 24.37 21.34
CA GLY A 44 -0.53 23.18 20.47
C GLY A 44 -0.90 23.38 19.00
N GLY A 45 0.09 23.24 18.11
CA GLY A 45 -0.14 23.11 16.67
C GLY A 45 -1.14 22.00 16.35
N GLY A 46 -1.94 22.20 15.30
CA GLY A 46 -2.94 21.23 14.85
C GLY A 46 -2.36 19.81 14.64
N PRO A 47 -3.20 18.78 14.59
CA PRO A 47 -2.76 17.38 14.55
C PRO A 47 -1.80 17.14 13.39
N ILE A 48 -0.60 16.61 13.70
CA ILE A 48 0.41 16.26 12.70
C ILE A 48 -0.19 15.17 11.80
N THR A 49 -0.16 15.41 10.49
CA THR A 49 -0.59 14.43 9.48
C THR A 49 0.58 14.07 8.59
N LEU A 50 0.97 12.80 8.62
CA LEU A 50 1.92 12.20 7.71
C LEU A 50 1.19 11.74 6.44
N VAL A 51 1.74 12.03 5.28
CA VAL A 51 1.15 11.71 3.98
C VAL A 51 2.03 10.69 3.29
N GLY A 52 1.48 9.51 3.05
CA GLY A 52 2.13 8.45 2.28
C GLY A 52 1.32 8.06 1.05
N ALA A 53 1.96 7.48 0.04
CA ALA A 53 1.27 6.93 -1.11
C ALA A 53 2.03 5.75 -1.72
N GLY A 54 1.32 4.81 -2.33
CA GLY A 54 1.97 3.78 -3.14
C GLY A 54 1.29 2.43 -3.12
N ALA A 55 2.09 1.39 -2.92
CA ALA A 55 1.71 0.00 -2.99
C ALA A 55 0.36 -0.33 -2.32
N THR A 56 -0.47 -1.08 -3.04
CA THR A 56 -1.71 -1.65 -2.46
C THR A 56 -1.46 -2.98 -1.77
N PHE A 57 -0.34 -3.65 -2.07
CA PHE A 57 0.01 -4.94 -1.47
C PHE A 57 0.10 -4.88 0.08
N PRO A 58 0.80 -3.91 0.72
CA PRO A 58 0.85 -3.79 2.19
C PRO A 58 -0.28 -2.94 2.77
N PHE A 59 -1.22 -2.45 1.95
CA PHE A 59 -2.22 -1.48 2.39
C PHE A 59 -3.07 -1.96 3.59
N PRO A 60 -3.51 -3.24 3.68
CA PRO A 60 -4.15 -3.74 4.89
C PRO A 60 -3.35 -3.51 6.17
N LEU A 61 -2.03 -3.76 6.14
CA LEU A 61 -1.13 -3.57 7.28
C LEU A 61 -0.92 -2.09 7.59
N ILE A 62 -0.64 -1.26 6.58
CA ILE A 62 -0.47 0.19 6.76
C ILE A 62 -1.75 0.84 7.30
N SER A 63 -2.93 0.39 6.85
CA SER A 63 -4.22 0.86 7.35
C SER A 63 -4.40 0.51 8.84
N LYS A 64 -4.06 -0.72 9.22
CA LYS A 64 -4.05 -1.15 10.64
C LYS A 64 -3.10 -0.32 11.48
N TRP A 65 -1.86 -0.12 11.00
CA TRP A 65 -0.88 0.75 11.64
C TRP A 65 -1.37 2.18 11.81
N SER A 66 -1.97 2.76 10.77
CA SER A 66 -2.51 4.11 10.79
C SER A 66 -3.58 4.28 11.89
N SER A 67 -4.50 3.31 12.01
CA SER A 67 -5.54 3.30 13.04
C SER A 67 -4.97 3.14 14.46
N VAL A 68 -3.98 2.26 14.65
CA VAL A 68 -3.35 2.05 15.96
C VAL A 68 -2.52 3.27 16.36
N TYR A 69 -1.74 3.81 15.44
CA TYR A 69 -0.77 4.87 15.72
C TYR A 69 -1.45 6.20 16.08
N VAL A 70 -2.53 6.55 15.39
CA VAL A 70 -3.30 7.76 15.72
C VAL A 70 -3.93 7.67 17.11
N ASN A 71 -4.43 6.50 17.52
CA ASN A 71 -4.99 6.30 18.86
C ASN A 71 -3.93 6.38 19.96
N ARG A 72 -2.68 6.02 19.64
CA ARG A 72 -1.55 6.06 20.59
C ARG A 72 -0.92 7.44 20.73
N THR A 73 -0.83 8.19 19.63
CA THR A 73 0.05 9.36 19.55
C THR A 73 -0.67 10.65 19.13
N GLY A 74 -1.88 10.55 18.58
CA GLY A 74 -2.58 11.65 17.92
C GLY A 74 -2.04 11.99 16.52
N VAL A 75 -0.92 11.41 16.08
CA VAL A 75 -0.36 11.60 14.74
C VAL A 75 -1.19 10.81 13.73
N ARG A 76 -1.70 11.48 12.71
CA ARG A 76 -2.48 10.85 11.63
C ARG A 76 -1.54 10.36 10.53
N VAL A 77 -1.73 9.13 10.08
CA VAL A 77 -1.08 8.59 8.89
C VAL A 77 -2.13 8.50 7.80
N ASN A 78 -1.98 9.31 6.77
CA ASN A 78 -2.85 9.34 5.60
C ASN A 78 -2.13 8.65 4.43
N TYR A 79 -2.41 7.37 4.22
CA TYR A 79 -1.81 6.59 3.15
C TYR A 79 -2.76 6.40 1.95
N GLN A 80 -2.30 6.78 0.77
CA GLN A 80 -3.04 6.64 -0.49
C GLN A 80 -2.60 5.39 -1.25
N ALA A 81 -3.47 4.39 -1.33
CA ALA A 81 -3.19 3.10 -1.97
C ALA A 81 -3.38 3.18 -3.50
N ILE A 82 -2.37 3.70 -4.20
CA ILE A 82 -2.42 4.07 -5.63
C ILE A 82 -1.49 3.22 -6.53
N GLY A 83 -0.88 2.18 -5.98
CA GLY A 83 0.12 1.35 -6.66
C GLY A 83 1.54 1.90 -6.51
N SER A 84 2.51 0.99 -6.50
CA SER A 84 3.93 1.28 -6.27
C SER A 84 4.52 2.30 -7.25
N GLY A 85 4.10 2.24 -8.52
CA GLY A 85 4.52 3.21 -9.53
C GLY A 85 4.02 4.63 -9.21
N GLY A 86 2.78 4.76 -8.74
CA GLY A 86 2.23 6.03 -8.27
C GLY A 86 2.96 6.56 -7.04
N GLY A 87 3.26 5.68 -6.07
CA GLY A 87 4.04 6.02 -4.87
C GLY A 87 5.44 6.53 -5.21
N ILE A 88 6.18 5.78 -6.04
CA ILE A 88 7.53 6.18 -6.50
C ILE A 88 7.48 7.52 -7.24
N ALA A 89 6.50 7.74 -8.12
CA ALA A 89 6.34 9.01 -8.82
C ALA A 89 6.10 10.18 -7.85
N GLN A 90 5.23 10.00 -6.85
CA GLN A 90 4.91 11.05 -5.87
C GLN A 90 6.07 11.36 -4.92
N ILE A 91 6.80 10.36 -4.42
CA ILE A 91 7.96 10.61 -3.55
C ILE A 91 9.10 11.26 -4.34
N THR A 92 9.33 10.85 -5.60
CA THR A 92 10.31 11.51 -6.49
C THR A 92 9.94 12.97 -6.74
N ALA A 93 8.66 13.24 -6.94
CA ALA A 93 8.11 14.59 -7.08
C ALA A 93 8.02 15.35 -5.74
N ARG A 94 8.39 14.72 -4.62
CA ARG A 94 8.40 15.30 -3.27
C ARG A 94 7.03 15.82 -2.81
N THR A 95 5.96 15.18 -3.26
CA THR A 95 4.58 15.56 -2.89
C THR A 95 4.02 14.79 -1.70
N VAL A 96 4.74 13.74 -1.26
CA VAL A 96 4.42 12.91 -0.09
C VAL A 96 5.63 12.80 0.82
N ASP A 97 5.39 12.46 2.08
CA ASP A 97 6.42 12.34 3.11
C ASP A 97 7.19 11.02 2.99
N PHE A 98 6.51 9.96 2.56
CA PHE A 98 7.06 8.63 2.28
C PHE A 98 6.24 7.93 1.20
N ALA A 99 6.77 6.87 0.60
CA ALA A 99 6.02 6.01 -0.32
C ALA A 99 6.11 4.53 0.07
N GLY A 100 5.16 3.72 -0.42
CA GLY A 100 5.26 2.26 -0.36
C GLY A 100 5.50 1.65 -1.74
N SER A 101 6.34 0.63 -1.83
CA SER A 101 6.62 -0.08 -3.09
C SER A 101 7.01 -1.54 -2.86
N ASP A 102 6.34 -2.46 -3.55
CA ASP A 102 6.73 -3.89 -3.60
C ASP A 102 7.84 -4.16 -4.63
N ALA A 103 8.09 -3.20 -5.53
CA ALA A 103 9.20 -3.26 -6.46
C ALA A 103 10.35 -2.43 -5.91
N PRO A 104 11.59 -2.95 -5.88
CA PRO A 104 12.75 -2.08 -5.70
C PRO A 104 12.76 -0.94 -6.73
N LEU A 105 13.46 0.14 -6.42
CA LEU A 105 13.64 1.21 -7.41
C LEU A 105 14.44 0.66 -8.58
N SER A 106 13.97 0.90 -9.80
CA SER A 106 14.81 0.68 -10.97
C SER A 106 16.03 1.61 -10.95
N PRO A 107 17.10 1.30 -11.69
CA PRO A 107 18.25 2.20 -11.79
C PRO A 107 17.87 3.64 -12.20
N THR A 108 16.91 3.79 -13.10
CA THR A 108 16.40 5.10 -13.54
C THR A 108 15.65 5.83 -12.44
N GLU A 109 14.79 5.15 -11.69
CA GLU A 109 14.04 5.77 -10.57
C GLU A 109 14.98 6.15 -9.43
N ARG A 110 15.97 5.30 -9.11
CA ARG A 110 16.99 5.59 -8.11
C ARG A 110 17.82 6.82 -8.49
N ALA A 111 18.20 6.94 -9.77
CA ALA A 111 18.91 8.11 -10.26
C ALA A 111 18.07 9.40 -10.20
N ALA A 112 16.74 9.30 -10.41
CA ALA A 112 15.83 10.43 -10.34
C ALA A 112 15.53 10.89 -8.90
N ALA A 113 15.70 10.02 -7.90
CA ALA A 113 15.46 10.30 -6.49
C ALA A 113 16.72 10.05 -5.62
N PRO A 114 17.81 10.82 -5.80
CA PRO A 114 19.02 10.61 -5.03
C PRO A 114 18.78 10.82 -3.53
N GLY A 115 19.32 9.90 -2.71
CA GLY A 115 19.17 9.93 -1.25
C GLY A 115 17.86 9.35 -0.73
N LEU A 116 17.05 8.70 -1.58
CA LEU A 116 15.92 7.90 -1.14
C LEU A 116 16.43 6.56 -0.55
N LEU A 117 15.92 6.19 0.62
CA LEU A 117 16.26 4.97 1.34
C LEU A 117 15.20 3.91 1.10
N HIS A 118 15.63 2.65 1.05
CA HIS A 118 14.76 1.48 1.15
C HIS A 118 14.68 1.01 2.60
N VAL A 119 13.45 0.87 3.10
CA VAL A 119 13.15 0.33 4.43
C VAL A 119 12.11 -0.78 4.25
N PRO A 120 12.51 -2.06 4.14
CA PRO A 120 11.57 -3.17 4.26
C PRO A 120 10.54 -2.94 5.38
N GLU A 121 9.25 -3.14 5.08
CA GLU A 121 8.20 -2.98 6.11
C GLU A 121 7.58 -4.32 6.51
N THR A 122 7.51 -5.27 5.57
CA THR A 122 7.05 -6.64 5.80
C THR A 122 7.34 -7.53 4.58
N ILE A 123 6.97 -8.81 4.65
CA ILE A 123 6.98 -9.75 3.54
C ILE A 123 5.57 -10.33 3.35
N GLY A 124 5.13 -10.47 2.10
CA GLY A 124 3.88 -11.15 1.75
C GLY A 124 4.02 -12.07 0.55
N ALA A 125 2.89 -12.65 0.13
CA ALA A 125 2.83 -13.55 -1.03
C ALA A 125 1.83 -13.08 -2.07
N VAL A 126 2.19 -13.20 -3.34
CA VAL A 126 1.29 -12.99 -4.47
C VAL A 126 0.65 -14.31 -4.85
N THR A 127 -0.66 -14.39 -4.67
CA THR A 127 -1.45 -15.61 -4.88
C THR A 127 -1.87 -15.75 -6.34
N ALA A 128 -2.00 -17.00 -6.82
CA ALA A 128 -2.75 -17.29 -8.04
C ALA A 128 -4.22 -17.54 -7.66
N ALA A 129 -4.99 -16.45 -7.54
CA ALA A 129 -6.40 -16.50 -7.15
C ALA A 129 -7.28 -16.80 -8.37
N TYR A 130 -8.29 -17.63 -8.18
CA TYR A 130 -9.20 -18.05 -9.26
C TYR A 130 -10.64 -18.12 -8.78
N ASN A 131 -11.59 -18.25 -9.72
CA ASN A 131 -12.99 -18.52 -9.43
C ASN A 131 -13.49 -19.63 -10.35
N LEU A 132 -13.64 -20.84 -9.79
CA LEU A 132 -14.21 -22.00 -10.46
C LEU A 132 -15.34 -22.56 -9.59
N PRO A 133 -16.62 -22.28 -9.93
CA PRO A 133 -17.73 -22.80 -9.17
C PRO A 133 -17.65 -24.33 -9.00
N GLY A 134 -17.70 -24.80 -7.75
CA GLY A 134 -17.57 -26.22 -7.42
C GLY A 134 -16.14 -26.72 -7.18
N ILE A 135 -15.11 -25.91 -7.45
CA ILE A 135 -13.71 -26.22 -7.17
C ILE A 135 -13.17 -25.18 -6.20
N SER A 136 -13.23 -25.49 -4.90
CA SER A 136 -12.80 -24.56 -3.84
C SER A 136 -11.36 -24.78 -3.38
N THR A 137 -10.79 -25.96 -3.63
CA THR A 137 -9.42 -26.32 -3.24
C THR A 137 -8.84 -27.34 -4.22
N GLY A 138 -7.54 -27.62 -4.09
CA GLY A 138 -6.90 -28.74 -4.79
C GLY A 138 -6.33 -28.42 -6.17
N LEU A 139 -6.56 -27.21 -6.69
CA LEU A 139 -5.98 -26.77 -7.95
C LEU A 139 -4.46 -26.54 -7.80
N ASN A 140 -3.70 -27.28 -8.59
CA ASN A 140 -2.24 -27.21 -8.72
C ASN A 140 -1.89 -26.54 -10.05
N LEU A 141 -1.00 -25.55 -10.00
CA LEU A 141 -0.44 -24.88 -11.18
C LEU A 141 1.08 -24.86 -11.11
N THR A 142 1.72 -24.83 -12.28
CA THR A 142 3.16 -24.59 -12.41
C THR A 142 3.39 -23.23 -13.04
N GLY A 143 4.57 -22.65 -12.83
CA GLY A 143 4.94 -21.39 -13.48
C GLY A 143 4.82 -21.43 -15.01
N PRO A 144 5.27 -22.49 -15.72
CA PRO A 144 5.03 -22.62 -17.16
C PRO A 144 3.54 -22.58 -17.54
N VAL A 145 2.65 -23.24 -16.81
CA VAL A 145 1.20 -23.18 -17.09
C VAL A 145 0.65 -21.78 -16.84
N LEU A 146 1.08 -21.11 -15.77
CA LEU A 146 0.71 -19.71 -15.50
C LEU A 146 1.17 -18.79 -16.64
N VAL A 147 2.37 -18.99 -17.19
CA VAL A 147 2.86 -18.25 -18.36
C VAL A 147 1.93 -18.43 -19.56
N GLU A 148 1.57 -19.67 -19.89
CA GLU A 148 0.69 -19.93 -21.05
C GLU A 148 -0.73 -19.39 -20.88
N ILE A 149 -1.26 -19.39 -19.64
CA ILE A 149 -2.54 -18.75 -19.31
C ILE A 149 -2.46 -17.24 -19.56
N PHE A 150 -1.46 -16.56 -19.00
CA PHE A 150 -1.34 -15.10 -19.09
C PHE A 150 -0.85 -14.63 -20.47
N ARG A 151 -0.35 -15.54 -21.32
CA ARG A 151 -0.12 -15.31 -22.76
C ARG A 151 -1.38 -15.52 -23.61
N GLY A 152 -2.41 -16.15 -23.09
CA GLY A 152 -3.63 -16.48 -23.83
C GLY A 152 -3.52 -17.74 -24.69
N ASN A 153 -2.49 -18.56 -24.50
CA ASN A 153 -2.32 -19.83 -25.22
C ASN A 153 -3.15 -20.94 -24.58
N VAL A 154 -3.27 -20.94 -23.25
CA VAL A 154 -4.19 -21.81 -22.50
C VAL A 154 -5.44 -21.01 -22.18
N THR A 155 -6.55 -21.35 -22.83
CA THR A 155 -7.79 -20.56 -22.81
C THR A 155 -8.95 -21.24 -22.10
N MET A 156 -8.80 -22.51 -21.72
CA MET A 156 -9.84 -23.33 -21.09
C MET A 156 -9.29 -24.01 -19.83
N TRP A 157 -10.09 -24.10 -18.77
CA TRP A 157 -9.69 -24.76 -17.53
C TRP A 157 -9.50 -26.27 -17.68
N SER A 158 -10.17 -26.89 -18.64
CA SER A 158 -10.00 -28.30 -19.00
C SER A 158 -8.79 -28.58 -19.90
N ASP A 159 -7.93 -27.59 -20.16
CA ASP A 159 -6.75 -27.77 -21.01
C ASP A 159 -5.85 -28.91 -20.49
N PRO A 160 -5.30 -29.78 -21.36
CA PRO A 160 -4.45 -30.90 -20.94
C PRO A 160 -3.27 -30.50 -20.04
N SER A 161 -2.69 -29.31 -20.23
CA SER A 161 -1.59 -28.81 -19.41
C SER A 161 -2.01 -28.56 -17.96
N ILE A 162 -3.26 -28.18 -17.71
CA ILE A 162 -3.85 -28.03 -16.36
C ILE A 162 -4.35 -29.39 -15.87
N ALA A 163 -5.08 -30.13 -16.70
CA ALA A 163 -5.69 -31.41 -16.32
C ALA A 163 -4.66 -32.46 -15.86
N ASN A 164 -3.52 -32.53 -16.52
CA ASN A 164 -2.44 -33.46 -16.16
C ASN A 164 -1.85 -33.19 -14.76
N LEU A 165 -1.98 -31.97 -14.24
CA LEU A 165 -1.54 -31.59 -12.88
C LEU A 165 -2.60 -31.86 -11.81
N ASN A 166 -3.84 -32.16 -12.23
CA ASN A 166 -5.06 -32.06 -11.43
C ASN A 166 -6.01 -33.24 -11.66
N SER A 167 -5.49 -34.48 -11.81
CA SER A 167 -6.30 -35.66 -12.16
C SER A 167 -7.44 -35.98 -11.17
N ALA A 168 -7.34 -35.50 -9.93
CA ALA A 168 -8.38 -35.66 -8.90
C ALA A 168 -9.42 -34.52 -8.89
N VAL A 169 -9.24 -33.48 -9.70
CA VAL A 169 -10.13 -32.31 -9.76
C VAL A 169 -10.96 -32.39 -11.05
N PRO A 170 -12.30 -32.38 -10.98
CA PRO A 170 -13.15 -32.41 -12.17
C PRO A 170 -13.18 -31.04 -12.86
N LEU A 171 -12.14 -30.73 -13.64
CA LEU A 171 -11.99 -29.43 -14.29
C LEU A 171 -13.09 -29.20 -15.34
N PRO A 172 -13.81 -28.07 -15.29
CA PRO A 172 -14.86 -27.77 -16.25
C PRO A 172 -14.28 -27.35 -17.60
N ALA A 173 -15.02 -27.61 -18.68
CA ALA A 173 -14.80 -27.00 -19.99
C ALA A 173 -15.26 -25.53 -19.99
N GLN A 174 -14.66 -24.72 -19.10
CA GLN A 174 -14.95 -23.31 -18.89
C GLN A 174 -13.79 -22.46 -19.42
N ALA A 175 -14.13 -21.37 -20.12
CA ALA A 175 -13.14 -20.42 -20.58
C ALA A 175 -12.42 -19.73 -19.41
N ILE A 176 -11.12 -19.47 -19.58
CA ILE A 176 -10.31 -18.75 -18.62
C ILE A 176 -10.46 -17.25 -18.87
N SER A 177 -10.83 -16.51 -17.82
CA SER A 177 -10.87 -15.04 -17.84
C SER A 177 -9.66 -14.49 -17.09
N VAL A 178 -8.62 -14.09 -17.82
CA VAL A 178 -7.43 -13.49 -17.20
C VAL A 178 -7.76 -12.07 -16.72
N VAL A 179 -7.35 -11.76 -15.49
CA VAL A 179 -7.39 -10.40 -14.94
C VAL A 179 -6.03 -10.00 -14.39
N HIS A 180 -5.65 -8.76 -14.63
CA HIS A 180 -4.39 -8.17 -14.22
C HIS A 180 -4.61 -6.75 -13.69
N ARG A 181 -3.55 -6.13 -13.16
CA ARG A 181 -3.59 -4.75 -12.70
C ARG A 181 -3.60 -3.77 -13.87
N SER A 182 -4.35 -2.67 -13.75
CA SER A 182 -4.36 -1.56 -14.71
C SER A 182 -3.39 -0.43 -14.31
N ASP A 183 -3.01 -0.35 -13.04
CA ASP A 183 -2.12 0.67 -12.49
C ASP A 183 -0.66 0.19 -12.37
N GLY A 184 0.27 1.14 -12.26
CA GLY A 184 1.69 0.85 -12.02
C GLY A 184 1.90 0.16 -10.67
N SER A 185 2.10 -1.15 -10.69
CA SER A 185 1.93 -2.02 -9.53
C SER A 185 3.20 -2.82 -9.20
N GLY A 186 3.61 -2.80 -7.93
CA GLY A 186 4.66 -3.69 -7.43
C GLY A 186 4.22 -5.16 -7.44
N THR A 187 2.96 -5.45 -7.13
CA THR A 187 2.39 -6.81 -7.29
C THR A 187 2.53 -7.33 -8.73
N THR A 188 2.34 -6.45 -9.73
CA THR A 188 2.58 -6.78 -11.15
C THR A 188 4.05 -7.04 -11.43
N PHE A 189 4.94 -6.23 -10.88
CA PHE A 189 6.39 -6.45 -10.99
C PHE A 189 6.77 -7.81 -10.42
N VAL A 190 6.29 -8.16 -9.23
CA VAL A 190 6.54 -9.46 -8.58
C VAL A 190 6.01 -10.61 -9.44
N TRP A 191 4.74 -10.52 -9.88
CA TRP A 191 4.10 -11.56 -10.69
C TRP A 191 4.82 -11.77 -12.02
N THR A 192 5.09 -10.69 -12.76
CA THR A 192 5.72 -10.78 -14.08
C THR A 192 7.18 -11.21 -14.01
N ASN A 193 7.91 -10.82 -12.96
CA ASN A 193 9.25 -11.31 -12.70
C ASN A 193 9.24 -12.82 -12.39
N TYR A 194 8.27 -13.30 -11.61
CA TYR A 194 8.07 -14.73 -11.42
C TYR A 194 7.77 -15.45 -12.74
N LEU A 195 6.84 -14.96 -13.55
CA LEU A 195 6.52 -15.55 -14.87
C LEU A 195 7.75 -15.62 -15.78
N HIS A 196 8.61 -14.60 -15.76
CA HIS A 196 9.87 -14.59 -16.50
C HIS A 196 10.85 -15.66 -16.00
N ARG A 197 11.01 -15.81 -14.68
CA ARG A 197 11.92 -16.79 -14.08
C ARG A 197 11.43 -18.22 -14.28
N ALA A 198 10.14 -18.45 -14.12
CA ALA A 198 9.55 -19.77 -14.14
C ALA A 198 9.44 -20.39 -15.55
N ASN A 199 9.69 -19.60 -16.60
CA ASN A 199 9.78 -20.08 -17.97
C ASN A 199 10.85 -19.31 -18.75
N ALA A 200 12.12 -19.74 -18.61
CA ALA A 200 13.32 -19.08 -19.15
C ALA A 200 13.36 -18.88 -20.70
N GLY A 201 12.27 -19.11 -21.43
CA GLY A 201 12.09 -18.76 -22.84
C GLY A 201 10.69 -18.28 -23.23
N GLY A 202 9.77 -18.07 -22.27
CA GLY A 202 8.34 -17.89 -22.54
C GLY A 202 7.74 -16.51 -22.23
N TRP A 203 8.10 -15.83 -21.13
CA TRP A 203 7.47 -14.52 -20.84
C TRP A 203 8.25 -13.33 -21.44
N GLY A 204 9.56 -13.44 -21.58
CA GLY A 204 10.43 -12.38 -22.11
C GLY A 204 10.66 -11.22 -21.12
N THR A 205 11.85 -10.60 -21.18
CA THR A 205 12.24 -9.52 -20.26
C THR A 205 11.44 -8.23 -20.49
N SER A 206 10.96 -7.98 -21.71
CA SER A 206 10.12 -6.83 -22.05
C SER A 206 8.74 -6.86 -21.40
N LEU A 207 8.29 -8.02 -20.91
CA LEU A 207 7.05 -8.19 -20.16
C LEU A 207 7.29 -8.24 -18.65
N VAL A 208 8.44 -7.80 -18.15
CA VAL A 208 8.69 -7.65 -16.71
C VAL A 208 8.66 -6.17 -16.33
N GLY A 209 7.81 -5.81 -15.38
CA GLY A 209 7.72 -4.42 -14.92
C GLY A 209 6.52 -4.14 -14.03
N LYS A 210 6.43 -2.90 -13.54
CA LYS A 210 5.25 -2.43 -12.80
C LYS A 210 4.03 -2.21 -13.70
N SER A 211 4.25 -1.98 -14.98
CA SER A 211 3.25 -1.84 -16.03
C SER A 211 3.82 -2.44 -17.32
N ILE A 212 3.04 -3.24 -18.02
CA ILE A 212 3.44 -3.95 -19.23
C ILE A 212 2.28 -3.97 -20.23
N SER A 213 2.59 -4.20 -21.50
CA SER A 213 1.58 -4.50 -22.52
C SER A 213 1.14 -5.97 -22.38
N TRP A 214 0.08 -6.20 -21.61
CA TRP A 214 -0.47 -7.54 -21.38
C TRP A 214 -0.93 -8.20 -22.69
N PRO A 215 -0.59 -9.49 -22.94
CA PRO A 215 -1.06 -10.20 -24.12
C PRO A 215 -2.58 -10.37 -24.15
N VAL A 216 -3.17 -10.68 -22.99
CA VAL A 216 -4.61 -10.90 -22.79
C VAL A 216 -5.03 -10.45 -21.39
N GLY A 217 -6.34 -10.37 -21.21
CA GLY A 217 -6.98 -10.16 -19.91
C GLY A 217 -7.56 -8.77 -19.73
N SER A 218 -8.22 -8.58 -18.59
CA SER A 218 -8.84 -7.32 -18.21
C SER A 218 -8.02 -6.61 -17.13
N GLY A 219 -7.75 -5.33 -17.33
CA GLY A 219 -7.06 -4.49 -16.34
C GLY A 219 -8.02 -3.99 -15.26
N GLN A 220 -7.63 -4.14 -13.99
CA GLN A 220 -8.37 -3.67 -12.82
C GLN A 220 -7.49 -2.87 -11.87
N LEU A 221 -8.08 -1.88 -11.21
CA LEU A 221 -7.35 -0.97 -10.33
C LEU A 221 -7.06 -1.62 -8.97
N GLY A 222 -5.78 -1.66 -8.59
CA GLY A 222 -5.38 -2.12 -7.26
C GLY A 222 -5.58 -3.62 -7.03
N ASN A 223 -5.11 -4.12 -5.89
CA ASN A 223 -5.42 -5.49 -5.45
C ASN A 223 -6.93 -5.69 -5.24
N SER A 224 -7.64 -4.69 -4.73
CA SER A 224 -9.10 -4.74 -4.49
C SER A 224 -9.91 -4.88 -5.77
N GLY A 225 -9.57 -4.16 -6.85
CA GLY A 225 -10.26 -4.27 -8.14
C GLY A 225 -10.05 -5.64 -8.79
N VAL A 226 -8.81 -6.15 -8.76
CA VAL A 226 -8.51 -7.50 -9.26
C VAL A 226 -9.27 -8.56 -8.45
N ALA A 227 -9.26 -8.47 -7.11
CA ALA A 227 -9.98 -9.39 -6.25
C ALA A 227 -11.50 -9.38 -6.53
N ALA A 228 -12.10 -8.20 -6.62
CA ALA A 228 -13.52 -8.02 -6.94
C ALA A 228 -13.87 -8.64 -8.30
N TYR A 229 -13.03 -8.45 -9.31
CA TYR A 229 -13.24 -9.07 -10.63
C TYR A 229 -13.22 -10.59 -10.54
N ILE A 230 -12.23 -11.19 -9.87
CA ILE A 230 -12.13 -12.65 -9.73
C ILE A 230 -13.40 -13.20 -9.07
N ILE A 231 -13.86 -12.58 -7.98
CA ILE A 231 -15.06 -13.01 -7.24
C ILE A 231 -16.31 -12.97 -8.14
N GLN A 232 -16.44 -11.93 -8.97
CA GLN A 232 -17.65 -11.71 -9.78
C GLN A 232 -17.69 -12.51 -11.08
N HIS A 233 -16.55 -13.02 -11.57
CA HIS A 233 -16.45 -13.63 -12.89
C HIS A 233 -16.06 -15.11 -12.79
N PRO A 234 -17.02 -16.04 -12.93
CA PRO A 234 -16.71 -17.46 -13.06
C PRO A 234 -15.71 -17.71 -14.20
N GLY A 235 -14.69 -18.51 -13.93
CA GLY A 235 -13.60 -18.83 -14.84
C GLY A 235 -12.43 -17.86 -14.72
N ALA A 236 -12.51 -16.85 -13.87
CA ALA A 236 -11.44 -15.88 -13.71
C ALA A 236 -10.20 -16.46 -13.02
N ILE A 237 -9.03 -15.97 -13.42
CA ILE A 237 -7.76 -16.14 -12.74
C ILE A 237 -7.00 -14.81 -12.77
N GLY A 238 -6.40 -14.47 -11.64
CA GLY A 238 -5.56 -13.30 -11.50
C GLY A 238 -4.58 -13.45 -10.35
N TYR A 239 -3.92 -12.35 -10.03
CA TYR A 239 -2.94 -12.30 -8.96
C TYR A 239 -3.23 -11.17 -8.00
N VAL A 240 -3.27 -11.51 -6.71
CA VAL A 240 -3.46 -10.55 -5.61
C VAL A 240 -2.62 -10.97 -4.42
N GLU A 241 -2.29 -10.00 -3.58
CA GLU A 241 -1.62 -10.25 -2.30
C GLU A 241 -2.52 -11.12 -1.38
N LEU A 242 -1.90 -12.01 -0.59
CA LEU A 242 -2.54 -13.01 0.26
C LEU A 242 -3.58 -12.44 1.25
N ALA A 243 -3.35 -11.30 1.88
CA ALA A 243 -4.32 -10.71 2.78
C ALA A 243 -5.65 -10.39 2.07
N TYR A 244 -5.62 -10.02 0.78
CA TYR A 244 -6.83 -9.79 -0.01
C TYR A 244 -7.61 -11.09 -0.26
N THR A 245 -6.93 -12.22 -0.44
CA THR A 245 -7.64 -13.51 -0.60
C THR A 245 -8.25 -13.98 0.70
N VAL A 246 -7.53 -13.85 1.81
CA VAL A 246 -8.02 -14.24 3.14
C VAL A 246 -9.22 -13.39 3.56
N GLN A 247 -9.13 -12.06 3.44
CA GLN A 247 -10.22 -11.14 3.81
C GLN A 247 -11.49 -11.36 2.97
N ASN A 248 -11.35 -11.78 1.72
CA ASN A 248 -12.48 -12.00 0.81
C ASN A 248 -12.85 -13.48 0.64
N SER A 249 -12.26 -14.39 1.44
CA SER A 249 -12.49 -15.84 1.36
C SER A 249 -12.33 -16.40 -0.06
N MET A 250 -11.32 -15.92 -0.78
CA MET A 250 -11.07 -16.30 -2.18
C MET A 250 -10.36 -17.65 -2.28
N THR A 251 -10.60 -18.32 -3.40
CA THR A 251 -9.92 -19.57 -3.75
C THR A 251 -8.59 -19.29 -4.43
N VAL A 252 -7.54 -20.00 -4.01
CA VAL A 252 -6.16 -19.84 -4.51
C VAL A 252 -5.58 -21.19 -4.93
N ALA A 253 -4.79 -21.19 -6.00
CA ALA A 253 -4.10 -22.38 -6.46
C ALA A 253 -2.82 -22.63 -5.65
N LYS A 254 -2.43 -23.90 -5.54
CA LYS A 254 -1.06 -24.26 -5.17
C LYS A 254 -0.15 -23.99 -6.35
N VAL A 255 1.03 -23.44 -6.08
CA VAL A 255 2.05 -23.20 -7.11
C VAL A 255 3.25 -24.10 -6.83
N ARG A 256 3.74 -24.78 -7.88
CA ARG A 256 4.94 -25.61 -7.77
C ARG A 256 6.17 -24.74 -7.53
N ASN A 257 6.89 -25.01 -6.46
CA ASN A 257 8.15 -24.35 -6.15
C ASN A 257 9.36 -25.06 -6.80
N PRO A 258 10.58 -24.51 -6.71
CA PRO A 258 11.78 -25.12 -7.30
C PRO A 258 12.14 -26.50 -6.73
N ALA A 259 11.75 -26.80 -5.48
CA ALA A 259 11.91 -28.12 -4.89
C ALA A 259 10.92 -29.16 -5.46
N GLY A 260 10.00 -28.75 -6.34
CA GLY A 260 9.04 -29.60 -7.02
C GLY A 260 7.73 -29.80 -6.26
N SER A 261 7.57 -29.15 -5.09
CA SER A 261 6.40 -29.26 -4.22
C SER A 261 5.32 -28.24 -4.60
N PHE A 262 4.05 -28.64 -4.52
CA PHE A 262 2.91 -27.73 -4.74
C PHE A 262 2.50 -27.08 -3.41
N ILE A 263 2.78 -25.78 -3.29
CA ILE A 263 2.66 -25.03 -2.04
C ILE A 263 1.50 -24.05 -2.11
N LEU A 264 0.66 -24.02 -1.07
CA LEU A 264 -0.35 -22.99 -0.87
C LEU A 264 0.33 -21.72 -0.33
N PRO A 265 -0.10 -20.52 -0.74
CA PRO A 265 0.32 -19.31 -0.08
C PRO A 265 -0.26 -19.26 1.35
N SER A 266 0.60 -19.02 2.32
CA SER A 266 0.28 -18.91 3.74
C SER A 266 1.34 -18.09 4.45
N LEU A 267 1.09 -17.67 5.70
CA LEU A 267 2.11 -17.02 6.52
C LEU A 267 3.38 -17.88 6.62
N ASN A 268 3.23 -19.19 6.90
CA ASN A 268 4.36 -20.10 7.08
C ASN A 268 5.16 -20.32 5.80
N SER A 269 4.49 -20.56 4.67
CA SER A 269 5.18 -20.78 3.40
C SER A 269 5.84 -19.51 2.84
N THR A 270 5.30 -18.34 3.19
CA THR A 270 5.91 -17.04 2.89
C THR A 270 7.13 -16.81 3.77
N ALA A 271 7.06 -17.16 5.05
CA ALA A 271 8.18 -17.08 5.97
C ALA A 271 9.33 -18.02 5.56
N ALA A 272 9.01 -19.24 5.12
CA ALA A 272 9.98 -20.17 4.56
C ALA A 272 10.70 -19.60 3.33
N ALA A 273 9.98 -18.89 2.46
CA ALA A 273 10.60 -18.23 1.30
C ALA A 273 11.50 -17.04 1.67
N ALA A 274 11.27 -16.39 2.81
CA ALA A 274 12.11 -15.31 3.32
C ALA A 274 13.29 -15.80 4.17
N GLU A 275 13.34 -17.09 4.51
CA GLU A 275 14.38 -17.65 5.34
C GLU A 275 15.75 -17.48 4.67
N GLY A 276 16.70 -16.92 5.42
CA GLY A 276 18.06 -16.68 4.92
C GLY A 276 18.18 -15.55 3.89
N ALA A 277 17.15 -14.74 3.66
CA ALA A 277 17.23 -13.59 2.75
C ALA A 277 18.07 -12.43 3.33
N ALA A 278 18.06 -12.24 4.65
CA ALA A 278 18.66 -11.08 5.31
C ALA A 278 20.16 -10.85 4.97
N PRO A 279 21.04 -11.86 4.92
CA PRO A 279 22.44 -11.67 4.56
C PRO A 279 22.69 -11.14 3.14
N SER A 280 21.69 -11.25 2.25
CA SER A 280 21.77 -10.77 0.86
C SER A 280 21.21 -9.36 0.66
N LEU A 281 20.62 -8.78 1.71
CA LEU A 281 20.04 -7.45 1.63
C LEU A 281 21.15 -6.38 1.61
N PRO A 282 21.09 -5.43 0.68
CA PRO A 282 22.08 -4.37 0.59
C PRO A 282 21.85 -3.30 1.67
N ALA A 283 22.79 -2.38 1.81
CA ALA A 283 22.61 -1.22 2.68
C ALA A 283 21.38 -0.38 2.26
N PRO A 284 20.74 0.38 3.17
CA PRO A 284 19.50 1.10 2.86
C PRO A 284 19.57 2.13 1.72
N ASP A 285 20.75 2.71 1.46
CA ASP A 285 21.00 3.66 0.36
C ASP A 285 21.70 3.03 -0.86
N ALA A 286 21.93 1.72 -0.83
CA ALA A 286 22.54 0.98 -1.94
C ALA A 286 21.50 0.57 -3.00
N ASP A 287 21.94 -0.22 -3.99
CA ASP A 287 21.07 -0.66 -5.07
C ASP A 287 20.26 -1.91 -4.68
N TRP A 288 18.96 -1.74 -4.47
CA TRP A 288 18.03 -2.83 -4.15
C TRP A 288 17.46 -3.53 -5.40
N SER A 289 17.80 -3.11 -6.62
CA SER A 289 17.17 -3.61 -7.86
C SER A 289 17.32 -5.13 -8.09
N GLN A 290 18.29 -5.77 -7.43
CA GLN A 290 18.54 -7.21 -7.51
C GLN A 290 17.94 -8.01 -6.35
N VAL A 291 17.31 -7.35 -5.36
CA VAL A 291 16.69 -8.04 -4.22
C VAL A 291 15.45 -8.78 -4.69
N SER A 292 15.43 -10.11 -4.46
CA SER A 292 14.32 -10.98 -4.80
C SER A 292 14.33 -12.22 -3.92
N ILE A 293 13.14 -12.63 -3.47
CA ILE A 293 12.89 -13.93 -2.83
C ILE A 293 11.93 -14.78 -3.67
N LEU A 294 11.81 -14.50 -4.96
CA LEU A 294 11.06 -15.32 -5.91
C LEU A 294 11.80 -16.62 -6.15
N ASP A 295 11.05 -17.73 -6.17
CA ASP A 295 11.58 -19.08 -6.28
C ASP A 295 12.66 -19.35 -5.22
N ALA A 296 12.43 -18.88 -4.00
CA ALA A 296 13.29 -19.22 -2.87
C ALA A 296 13.39 -20.76 -2.72
N PRO A 297 14.59 -21.28 -2.38
CA PRO A 297 14.79 -22.71 -2.20
C PRO A 297 14.02 -23.24 -0.99
N GLY A 298 13.90 -24.55 -0.89
CA GLY A 298 13.26 -25.24 0.24
C GLY A 298 11.90 -25.85 -0.12
N PRO A 299 11.53 -26.98 0.49
CA PRO A 299 10.32 -27.72 0.15
C PRO A 299 9.04 -26.95 0.50
N ASP A 300 9.06 -26.10 1.52
CA ASP A 300 7.89 -25.38 2.04
C ASP A 300 7.77 -23.93 1.53
N SER A 301 8.74 -23.47 0.75
CA SER A 301 8.82 -22.10 0.26
C SER A 301 7.77 -21.85 -0.82
N TYR A 302 6.90 -20.85 -0.60
CA TYR A 302 5.97 -20.39 -1.63
C TYR A 302 6.71 -19.55 -2.68
N PRO A 303 6.61 -19.88 -3.98
CA PRO A 303 7.53 -19.36 -5.00
C PRO A 303 7.32 -17.88 -5.37
N ILE A 304 6.18 -17.29 -5.01
CA ILE A 304 5.81 -15.92 -5.40
C ILE A 304 5.72 -15.02 -4.16
N SER A 305 6.78 -15.02 -3.36
CA SER A 305 6.91 -14.21 -2.15
C SER A 305 7.71 -12.94 -2.43
N SER A 306 7.48 -11.86 -1.67
CA SER A 306 8.20 -10.60 -1.85
C SER A 306 8.25 -9.76 -0.60
N PHE A 307 9.38 -9.06 -0.40
CA PHE A 307 9.44 -7.91 0.48
C PHE A 307 8.64 -6.75 -0.12
N THR A 308 8.14 -5.88 0.74
CA THR A 308 7.65 -4.56 0.35
C THR A 308 8.32 -3.49 1.20
N TYR A 309 8.51 -2.31 0.62
CA TYR A 309 9.41 -1.29 1.15
C TYR A 309 8.68 0.03 1.37
N LEU A 310 8.96 0.64 2.51
CA LEU A 310 8.79 2.08 2.70
C LEU A 310 9.99 2.80 2.08
N LEU A 311 9.71 3.88 1.35
CA LEU A 311 10.68 4.74 0.71
C LEU A 311 10.64 6.13 1.35
N VAL A 312 11.78 6.59 1.85
CA VAL A 312 11.88 7.87 2.58
C VAL A 312 13.22 8.54 2.29
N TYR A 313 13.23 9.87 2.14
CA TYR A 313 14.48 10.59 1.90
C TYR A 313 15.35 10.63 3.15
N LYS A 314 16.65 10.45 2.96
CA LYS A 314 17.67 10.59 4.01
C LYS A 314 17.74 12.02 4.56
N GLU A 315 17.52 13.04 3.73
CA GLU A 315 17.40 14.43 4.17
C GLU A 315 15.99 14.93 3.91
N LEU A 316 15.20 15.16 4.95
CA LEU A 316 13.76 15.43 4.83
C LEU A 316 13.45 16.87 4.39
N THR A 317 14.41 17.79 4.48
CA THR A 317 14.22 19.15 3.96
C THR A 317 14.06 19.20 2.44
N VAL A 318 14.45 18.15 1.71
CA VAL A 318 14.25 18.06 0.25
C VAL A 318 12.78 18.07 -0.15
N ILE A 319 11.87 17.70 0.76
CA ILE A 319 10.41 17.72 0.55
C ILE A 319 9.88 19.16 0.47
N GLY A 320 10.60 20.13 1.04
CA GLY A 320 10.26 21.54 1.01
C GLY A 320 9.41 21.98 2.21
N SER A 321 8.66 23.07 2.03
CA SER A 321 7.99 23.79 3.12
C SER A 321 6.89 23.00 3.83
N SER A 322 6.36 21.93 3.22
CA SER A 322 5.39 21.03 3.86
C SER A 322 6.01 20.14 4.95
N MET A 323 7.34 20.03 4.99
CA MET A 323 8.09 19.24 5.95
C MET A 323 8.75 20.15 7.01
N THR A 324 8.09 20.29 8.16
CA THR A 324 8.67 20.96 9.34
C THR A 324 9.52 19.99 10.15
N GLN A 325 10.42 20.48 11.01
CA GLN A 325 11.23 19.62 11.89
C GLN A 325 10.35 18.72 12.78
N THR A 326 9.24 19.27 13.29
CA THR A 326 8.27 18.51 14.09
C THR A 326 7.61 17.39 13.29
N LYS A 327 7.22 17.66 12.04
CA LYS A 327 6.64 16.65 11.14
C LYS A 327 7.67 15.59 10.75
N ALA A 328 8.91 16.01 10.47
CA ALA A 328 10.03 15.14 10.14
C ALA A 328 10.33 14.18 11.29
N LYS A 329 10.36 14.67 12.53
CA LYS A 329 10.49 13.81 13.71
C LYS A 329 9.33 12.83 13.85
N ALA A 330 8.09 13.30 13.70
CA ALA A 330 6.91 12.42 13.75
C ALA A 330 6.93 11.34 12.66
N LEU A 331 7.44 11.64 11.47
CA LEU A 331 7.63 10.67 10.39
C LEU A 331 8.62 9.58 10.79
N VAL A 332 9.81 9.95 11.25
CA VAL A 332 10.84 8.98 11.66
C VAL A 332 10.36 8.14 12.84
N ASP A 333 9.64 8.74 13.79
CA ASP A 333 9.07 8.02 14.94
C ASP A 333 7.99 7.01 14.50
N PHE A 334 7.15 7.35 13.50
CA PHE A 334 6.17 6.43 12.91
C PHE A 334 6.84 5.27 12.17
N LEU A 335 7.79 5.56 11.28
CA LEU A 335 8.50 4.53 10.52
C LEU A 335 9.28 3.59 11.45
N TRP A 336 9.89 4.14 12.50
CA TRP A 336 10.54 3.33 13.52
C TRP A 336 9.55 2.41 14.23
N TRP A 337 8.42 2.95 14.66
CA TRP A 337 7.39 2.16 15.30
C TRP A 337 6.89 1.05 14.38
N ALA A 338 6.68 1.33 13.08
CA ALA A 338 6.20 0.37 12.10
C ALA A 338 7.11 -0.87 11.95
N VAL A 339 8.43 -0.66 11.88
CA VAL A 339 9.41 -1.78 11.77
C VAL A 339 9.76 -2.44 13.10
N HIS A 340 9.28 -1.89 14.24
CA HIS A 340 9.41 -2.49 15.58
C HIS A 340 8.04 -2.95 16.10
N ASP A 341 7.43 -2.22 17.04
CA ASP A 341 6.15 -2.53 17.66
C ASP A 341 5.01 -2.80 16.67
N GLY A 342 5.05 -2.16 15.50
CA GLY A 342 4.08 -2.33 14.42
C GLY A 342 4.08 -3.75 13.85
N GLN A 343 5.21 -4.45 13.89
CA GLN A 343 5.33 -5.83 13.41
C GLN A 343 4.41 -6.81 14.16
N ASN A 344 3.98 -6.47 15.38
CA ASN A 344 3.02 -7.26 16.16
C ASN A 344 1.65 -7.39 15.48
N TYR A 345 1.35 -6.55 14.48
CA TYR A 345 0.09 -6.60 13.73
C TYR A 345 0.20 -7.34 12.38
N SER A 346 1.40 -7.77 11.98
CA SER A 346 1.66 -8.35 10.65
C SER A 346 1.01 -9.73 10.50
N ALA A 347 1.24 -10.63 11.46
CA ALA A 347 0.82 -12.03 11.36
C ALA A 347 -0.71 -12.21 11.30
N ASP A 348 -1.46 -11.40 12.07
CA ASP A 348 -2.94 -11.39 12.06
C ASP A 348 -3.51 -10.98 10.69
N LEU A 349 -2.72 -10.26 9.90
CA LEU A 349 -3.03 -9.83 8.54
C LEU A 349 -2.28 -10.67 7.49
N VAL A 350 -1.75 -11.83 7.88
CA VAL A 350 -1.03 -12.80 7.04
C VAL A 350 0.21 -12.26 6.33
N TYR A 351 0.84 -11.23 6.90
CA TYR A 351 2.18 -10.79 6.53
C TYR A 351 3.23 -11.32 7.50
N VAL A 352 4.41 -11.67 6.97
CA VAL A 352 5.52 -12.18 7.78
C VAL A 352 6.21 -11.00 8.47
N PRO A 353 6.30 -11.01 9.81
CA PRO A 353 7.11 -10.04 10.54
C PRO A 353 8.58 -10.08 10.09
N LEU A 354 9.23 -8.93 10.09
CA LEU A 354 10.64 -8.83 9.74
C LEU A 354 11.52 -9.60 10.75
N ALA A 355 12.51 -10.33 10.24
CA ALA A 355 13.54 -10.92 11.09
C ALA A 355 14.42 -9.81 11.69
N GLN A 356 14.98 -10.04 12.88
CA GLN A 356 15.78 -9.03 13.60
C GLN A 356 16.88 -8.41 12.73
N ALA A 357 17.57 -9.22 11.92
CA ALA A 357 18.63 -8.71 11.03
C ALA A 357 18.10 -7.70 9.97
N VAL A 358 16.83 -7.83 9.55
CA VAL A 358 16.20 -6.86 8.64
C VAL A 358 15.79 -5.61 9.41
N VAL A 359 15.23 -5.78 10.61
CA VAL A 359 14.92 -4.65 11.52
C VAL A 359 16.18 -3.84 11.84
N ASP A 360 17.34 -4.47 11.98
CA ASP A 360 18.61 -3.78 12.21
C ASP A 360 19.04 -2.93 11.00
N ILE A 361 18.81 -3.42 9.77
CA ILE A 361 19.02 -2.66 8.51
C ILE A 361 18.08 -1.45 8.47
N ASP A 362 16.80 -1.66 8.81
CA ASP A 362 15.80 -0.59 8.86
C ASP A 362 16.11 0.45 9.93
N ALA A 363 16.52 -0.01 11.12
CA ALA A 363 16.93 0.87 12.22
C ALA A 363 18.12 1.74 11.80
N PHE A 364 19.11 1.17 11.13
CA PHE A 364 20.25 1.92 10.57
C PHE A 364 19.79 2.95 9.53
N ALA A 365 18.87 2.58 8.64
CA ALA A 365 18.29 3.49 7.66
C ALA A 365 17.64 4.70 8.35
N LEU A 366 16.76 4.44 9.31
CA LEU A 366 15.96 5.45 10.00
C LEU A 366 16.80 6.36 10.90
N GLN A 367 17.82 5.82 11.57
CA GLN A 367 18.81 6.60 12.31
C GLN A 367 19.70 7.47 11.42
N SER A 368 19.79 7.16 10.12
CA SER A 368 20.54 7.96 9.15
C SER A 368 19.76 9.17 8.63
N ILE A 369 18.45 9.25 8.91
CA ILE A 369 17.59 10.35 8.45
C ILE A 369 17.93 11.66 9.17
N ARG A 370 17.91 12.76 8.41
CA ARG A 370 18.29 14.10 8.83
C ARG A 370 17.21 15.13 8.51
N TYR A 371 17.23 16.22 9.26
CA TYR A 371 16.54 17.46 8.96
C TYR A 371 17.53 18.63 9.13
N ASN A 372 17.84 19.35 8.05
CA ASN A 372 18.91 20.37 8.03
C ASN A 372 20.26 19.79 8.50
N GLY A 373 20.57 18.55 8.08
CA GLY A 373 21.80 17.85 8.47
C GLY A 373 21.84 17.35 9.92
N GLN A 374 20.81 17.62 10.74
CA GLN A 374 20.73 17.14 12.12
C GLN A 374 19.99 15.80 12.21
N PRO A 375 20.48 14.84 13.02
CA PRO A 375 19.77 13.58 13.26
C PRO A 375 18.42 13.82 13.92
N LEU A 376 17.43 12.99 13.56
CA LEU A 376 16.09 13.00 14.16
C LEU A 376 15.88 11.90 15.21
N ARG A 377 16.84 10.98 15.30
CA ARG A 377 16.90 9.89 16.27
C ARG A 377 18.34 9.58 16.66
#